data_AF-A0A538FM59-F1
#
_entry.id   AF-A0A538FM59-F1
#
_cell.length_a   1.000
_cell.length_b   1.000
_cell.length_c   1.000
_cell.angle_alpha   90.00
_cell.angle_beta   90.00
_cell.angle_gamma   90.00
#
_symmetry.space_group_name_H-M   'P 1'
#
loop_
_entity.id
_entity.type
_entity.pdbx_description
1 polymer ?
#
loop_
_entity_poly.entity_id
_entity_poly.type
_entity_poly.pdbx_seq_one_letter_code
_entity_poly.pdbx_strand_id
1 'polypeptide(L)'
;MEVRRLAVVGTGLIGASVALAAKRGGRTGVIGYDVEPEALSSALRRGAVDGRAGSLGEAVAEADLAVVAAPVAQLASQVRAVLEASPERCTVT
;
A
#
# COMPACT_ATOMS: atom_id res chain seq x y z
N MET A 1 11.82 11.71 -8.82
CA MET A 1 11.15 11.67 -7.49
C MET A 1 11.67 10.42 -6.78
N GLU A 2 12.15 10.56 -5.54
CA GLU A 2 12.61 9.43 -4.73
C GLU A 2 11.44 9.02 -3.81
N VAL A 3 10.96 7.78 -3.91
CA VAL A 3 9.87 7.26 -3.07
C VAL A 3 10.46 6.62 -1.82
N ARG A 4 10.33 7.30 -0.68
CA ARG A 4 10.84 6.82 0.62
C ARG A 4 9.78 6.08 1.41
N ARG A 5 8.51 6.46 1.24
CA ARG A 5 7.36 5.85 1.91
C ARG A 5 6.35 5.38 0.88
N LEU A 6 6.06 4.09 0.88
CA LEU A 6 5.09 3.43 0.02
C LEU A 6 3.92 2.90 0.86
N ALA A 7 2.71 3.29 0.50
CA ALA A 7 1.48 2.62 0.96
C ALA A 7 1.07 1.55 -0.04
N VAL A 8 0.67 0.38 0.46
CA VAL A 8 0.13 -0.71 -0.37
C VAL A 8 -1.27 -1.03 0.12
N VAL A 9 -2.26 -0.71 -0.70
CA VAL A 9 -3.69 -0.93 -0.44
C VAL A 9 -4.12 -2.16 -1.22
N GLY A 10 -4.31 -3.27 -0.51
CA GLY A 10 -4.44 -4.61 -1.08
C GLY A 10 -3.08 -5.32 -1.10
N THR A 11 -2.90 -6.27 -0.19
CA THR A 11 -1.63 -6.96 0.10
C THR A 11 -1.61 -8.42 -0.35
N GLY A 12 -2.51 -8.77 -1.27
CA GLY A 12 -2.50 -10.04 -1.99
C GLY A 12 -1.31 -10.19 -2.94
N LEU A 13 -1.46 -11.00 -3.99
CA LEU A 13 -0.36 -11.33 -4.90
C LEU A 13 0.31 -10.10 -5.53
N ILE A 14 -0.48 -9.20 -6.13
CA ILE A 14 0.04 -8.03 -6.86
C ILE A 14 0.68 -7.02 -5.90
N GLY A 15 -0.08 -6.55 -4.90
CA GLY A 15 0.43 -5.55 -3.96
C GLY A 15 1.67 -6.01 -3.20
N ALA A 16 1.69 -7.26 -2.72
CA ALA A 16 2.88 -7.79 -2.04
C ALA A 16 4.08 -7.94 -2.98
N SER A 17 3.86 -8.26 -4.27
CA SER A 17 4.95 -8.33 -5.25
C SER A 17 5.55 -6.96 -5.55
N VAL A 18 4.70 -5.94 -5.71
CA VAL A 18 5.15 -4.54 -5.87
C VAL A 18 5.91 -4.07 -4.63
N ALA A 19 5.39 -4.35 -3.44
CA ALA A 19 6.04 -4.02 -2.18
C ALA A 19 7.46 -4.61 -2.07
N LEU A 20 7.60 -5.91 -2.37
CA LEU A 20 8.90 -6.59 -2.38
C LEU A 20 9.84 -6.03 -3.44
N ALA A 21 9.33 -5.68 -4.63
CA ALA A 21 10.13 -5.06 -5.68
C ALA A 21 10.63 -3.67 -5.28
N ALA A 22 9.75 -2.83 -4.70
CA ALA A 22 10.11 -1.51 -4.20
C ALA A 22 11.24 -1.59 -3.15
N LYS A 23 11.13 -2.54 -2.21
CA LYS A 23 12.17 -2.79 -1.19
C LYS A 23 13.50 -3.27 -1.77
N ARG A 24 13.50 -3.98 -2.90
CA ARG A 24 14.75 -4.37 -3.60
C ARG A 24 15.40 -3.19 -4.32
N GLY A 25 14.60 -2.22 -4.77
CA GLY A 25 15.07 -1.04 -5.49
C GLY A 25 15.72 0.03 -4.62
N GLY A 26 15.57 -0.03 -3.29
CA GLY A 26 16.18 0.94 -2.38
C GLY A 26 15.60 0.90 -0.96
N ARG A 27 15.92 1.93 -0.17
CA ARG A 27 15.42 2.11 1.19
C ARG A 27 14.01 2.72 1.19
N THR A 28 13.03 1.97 0.68
CA THR A 28 11.62 2.35 0.73
C THR A 28 10.94 1.65 1.90
N GLY A 29 10.41 2.41 2.85
CA GLY A 29 9.56 1.89 3.92
C GLY A 29 8.15 1.64 3.40
N VAL A 30 7.58 0.48 3.72
CA VAL A 30 6.29 0.04 3.18
C VAL A 30 5.27 -0.19 4.29
N ILE A 31 4.13 0.49 4.21
CA ILE A 31 2.97 0.26 5.08
C ILE A 31 1.85 -0.41 4.29
N GLY A 32 1.35 -1.54 4.80
CA GLY A 32 0.27 -2.29 4.17
C GLY A 32 -1.08 -2.02 4.81
N TYR A 33 -2.12 -1.95 3.98
CA TYR A 33 -3.52 -2.02 4.37
C TYR A 33 -4.23 -3.07 3.53
N ASP A 34 -5.09 -3.85 4.16
CA ASP A 34 -5.96 -4.82 3.48
C ASP A 34 -7.27 -4.94 4.24
N VAL A 35 -8.35 -5.17 3.49
CA VAL A 35 -9.67 -5.49 4.08
C VAL A 35 -9.68 -6.90 4.64
N GLU A 36 -8.79 -7.77 4.16
CA GLU A 36 -8.59 -9.13 4.64
C GLU A 36 -7.36 -9.19 5.58
N PRO A 37 -7.56 -9.29 6.91
CA PRO A 37 -6.46 -9.32 7.88
C PRO A 37 -5.47 -10.45 7.66
N GLU A 38 -5.91 -11.59 7.11
CA GLU A 38 -5.03 -12.72 6.82
C GLU A 38 -4.03 -12.40 5.70
N ALA A 39 -4.46 -11.68 4.66
CA ALA A 39 -3.61 -11.24 3.56
C ALA A 39 -2.51 -10.30 4.07
N LEU A 40 -2.90 -9.30 4.87
CA LEU A 40 -1.96 -8.36 5.48
C LEU A 40 -0.99 -9.06 6.44
N SER A 41 -1.48 -10.04 7.21
CA SER A 41 -0.65 -10.85 8.09
C SER A 41 0.37 -11.67 7.31
N SER A 42 -0.05 -12.28 6.20
CA SER A 42 0.83 -13.02 5.29
C SER A 42 1.89 -12.11 4.64
N ALA A 43 1.50 -10.93 4.16
CA ALA A 43 2.41 -9.95 3.58
C ALA A 43 3.48 -9.49 4.58
N LEU A 44 3.10 -9.24 5.84
CA LEU A 44 4.05 -8.90 6.90
C LEU A 44 5.03 -10.05 7.17
N ARG A 45 4.53 -11.30 7.32
CA ARG A 45 5.39 -12.48 7.55
C ARG A 45 6.38 -12.71 6.41
N ARG A 46 6.00 -12.40 5.18
CA ARG A 46 6.84 -12.51 3.98
C ARG A 46 7.80 -11.33 3.82
N GLY A 47 7.77 -10.35 4.72
CA GLY A 47 8.59 -9.13 4.66
C GLY A 47 8.23 -8.20 3.51
N ALA A 48 7.04 -8.36 2.91
CA ALA A 48 6.58 -7.49 1.82
C ALA A 48 6.27 -6.08 2.36
N VAL A 49 5.65 -6.00 3.53
CA VAL A 49 5.37 -4.73 4.23
C VAL A 49 6.18 -4.68 5.53
N ASP A 50 6.47 -3.48 6.02
CA ASP A 50 7.19 -3.24 7.28
C ASP A 50 6.23 -2.98 8.45
N GLY A 51 4.99 -2.58 8.14
CA GLY A 51 3.95 -2.30 9.12
C GLY A 51 2.54 -2.54 8.57
N ARG A 52 1.60 -2.61 9.50
CA ARG A 52 0.16 -2.77 9.23
C ARG A 52 -0.53 -1.46 9.59
N ALA A 53 -1.33 -0.93 8.68
CA ALA A 53 -2.24 0.17 8.96
C ALA A 53 -3.62 -0.39 9.36
N GLY A 54 -4.25 0.23 10.35
CA GLY A 54 -5.63 -0.08 10.76
C GLY A 54 -6.69 0.59 9.89
N SER A 55 -6.30 1.57 9.09
CA SER A 55 -7.18 2.31 8.17
C SER A 55 -6.44 2.78 6.91
N LEU A 56 -7.20 3.16 5.87
CA LEU A 56 -6.61 3.78 4.68
C LEU A 56 -5.85 5.07 5.01
N GLY A 57 -6.41 5.92 5.87
CA GLY A 57 -5.77 7.17 6.30
C GLY A 57 -4.42 6.93 6.97
N GLU A 58 -4.34 5.93 7.85
CA GLU A 58 -3.06 5.53 8.46
C GLU A 58 -2.05 5.03 7.43
N ALA A 59 -2.49 4.26 6.42
CA ALA A 59 -1.59 3.75 5.38
C ALA A 59 -0.97 4.88 4.55
N VAL A 60 -1.75 5.90 4.20
CA VAL A 60 -1.32 6.97 3.29
C VAL A 60 -0.79 8.23 3.98
N ALA A 61 -0.95 8.36 5.30
CA ALA A 61 -0.62 9.57 6.06
C ALA A 61 0.80 10.12 5.78
N GLU A 62 1.77 9.21 5.64
CA GLU A 62 3.17 9.52 5.38
C GLU A 62 3.67 9.03 4.02
N ALA A 63 2.78 8.58 3.13
CA ALA A 63 3.15 8.00 1.85
C ALA A 63 3.50 9.07 0.81
N ASP A 64 4.59 8.84 0.07
CA ASP A 64 4.91 9.58 -1.16
C ASP A 64 4.16 8.97 -2.36
N LEU A 65 3.91 7.66 -2.28
CA LEU A 65 3.24 6.84 -3.29
C LEU A 65 2.30 5.85 -2.60
N ALA A 66 1.08 5.72 -3.11
CA ALA A 66 0.15 4.66 -2.75
C ALA A 66 -0.13 3.79 -3.98
N VAL A 67 0.03 2.48 -3.83
CA VAL A 67 -0.33 1.48 -4.84
C VAL A 67 -1.63 0.80 -4.44
N VAL A 68 -2.64 0.88 -5.30
CA VAL A 68 -3.95 0.27 -5.08
C VAL A 68 -4.05 -1.02 -5.89
N ALA A 69 -4.00 -2.15 -5.19
CA ALA A 69 -4.01 -3.49 -5.75
C ALA A 69 -5.27 -4.25 -5.29
N ALA A 70 -6.43 -3.87 -5.82
CA ALA A 70 -7.72 -4.50 -5.57
C ALA A 70 -8.25 -5.25 -6.82
N PRO A 71 -9.22 -6.16 -6.67
CA PRO A 71 -9.95 -6.73 -7.81
C PRO A 71 -10.52 -5.64 -8.71
N VAL A 72 -10.50 -5.83 -10.03
CA VAL A 72 -10.89 -4.79 -11.03
C VAL A 72 -12.28 -4.21 -10.75
N ALA A 73 -13.24 -5.05 -10.33
CA ALA A 73 -14.60 -4.62 -10.01
C ALA A 73 -14.67 -3.62 -8.83
N GLN A 74 -13.66 -3.61 -7.95
CA GLN A 74 -13.57 -2.75 -6.77
C GLN A 74 -12.51 -1.65 -6.94
N LEU A 75 -11.67 -1.72 -7.97
CA LEU A 75 -10.49 -0.86 -8.09
C LEU A 75 -10.86 0.63 -8.11
N ALA A 76 -11.87 1.02 -8.88
CA ALA A 76 -12.28 2.43 -9.01
C ALA A 76 -12.77 3.03 -7.68
N SER A 77 -13.55 2.28 -6.89
CA SER A 77 -14.01 2.74 -5.58
C SER A 77 -12.88 2.78 -4.56
N GLN A 78 -11.97 1.82 -4.60
CA GLN A 78 -10.78 1.81 -3.74
C GLN A 78 -9.85 2.98 -4.06
N VAL A 79 -9.55 3.24 -5.35
CA VAL A 79 -8.74 4.40 -5.76
C VAL A 79 -9.37 5.70 -5.27
N ARG A 80 -10.69 5.86 -5.38
CA ARG A 80 -11.40 7.04 -4.86
C ARG A 80 -11.21 7.18 -3.34
N ALA A 81 -11.43 6.11 -2.59
CA ALA A 81 -11.28 6.14 -1.12
C ALA A 81 -9.84 6.46 -0.70
N VAL A 82 -8.84 5.94 -1.43
CA VAL A 82 -7.42 6.24 -1.20
C VAL A 82 -7.13 7.70 -1.51
N LEU A 83 -7.62 8.24 -2.63
CA LEU A 83 -7.47 9.66 -2.99
C LEU A 83 -8.07 10.58 -1.92
N GLU A 84 -9.27 10.26 -1.42
CA GLU A 84 -9.95 11.05 -0.37
C GLU A 84 -9.19 11.01 0.97
N ALA A 85 -8.54 9.89 1.29
CA ALA A 85 -7.73 9.75 2.51
C ALA A 85 -6.30 10.29 2.37
N SER A 86 -5.82 10.51 1.14
CA SER A 86 -4.42 10.82 0.86
C SER A 86 -4.10 12.30 1.03
N PRO A 87 -2.91 12.63 1.57
CA PRO A 87 -2.43 14.01 1.53
C PRO A 87 -2.09 14.43 0.10
N GLU A 88 -2.10 15.73 -0.19
CA GLU A 88 -1.85 16.28 -1.55
C GLU A 88 -0.50 15.84 -2.17
N ARG A 89 0.48 15.50 -1.33
CA ARG A 89 1.82 15.06 -1.74
C ARG A 89 1.88 13.59 -2.21
N CYS A 90 0.88 12.78 -1.90
CA CYS A 90 0.86 11.35 -2.19
C CYS A 90 0.36 11.12 -3.61
N THR A 91 1.19 10.49 -4.46
CA THR A 91 0.74 9.99 -5.76
C THR A 91 -0.03 8.69 -5.57
N VAL A 92 -1.19 8.52 -6.21
CA VAL A 92 -1.98 7.28 -6.16
C VAL A 92 -1.94 6.59 -7.53
N THR A 93 -1.60 5.30 -7.55
CA THR A 93 -1.53 4.46 -8.76
C THR A 93 -2.15 3.09 -8.59
#